data_AF-Q8VWS3-F1
#
_entry.id   AF-Q8VWS3-F1
#
_cell.length_a   1.000
_cell.length_b   1.000
_cell.length_c   1.000
_cell.angle_alpha   90.00
_cell.angle_beta   90.00
_cell.angle_gamma   90.00
#
_symmetry.space_group_name_H-M   'P 1'
#
loop_
_entity.id
_entity.type
_entity.pdbx_description
1 polymer ?
#
loop_
_entity_poly.entity_id
_entity_poly.type
_entity_poly.pdbx_seq_one_letter_code
_entity_poly.pdbx_strand_id
1 'polypeptide(L)' 'TIPFDEKDLASEESLWSLYERWRSHHAVSRDLDEKNARFNVFKENAKFINEFNKKKDAP' A
#
# COMPACT_ATOMS: atom_id res chain seq x y z
N THR A 1 11.45 -0.53 4.68
CA THR A 1 10.41 -0.73 3.65
C THR A 1 9.78 -2.08 3.90
N ILE A 2 8.46 -2.21 3.75
CA ILE A 2 7.75 -3.48 3.96
C ILE A 2 7.64 -4.21 2.62
N PRO A 3 8.05 -5.49 2.52
CA PRO A 3 7.80 -6.28 1.32
C PRO A 3 6.29 -6.57 1.20
N PHE A 4 5.79 -6.52 -0.02
CA PHE A 4 4.41 -6.87 -0.35
C PHE A 4 4.38 -7.57 -1.70
N ASP A 5 3.33 -8.34 -1.95
CA ASP A 5 3.13 -9.07 -3.20
C ASP A 5 1.75 -8.79 -3.82
N GLU A 6 1.43 -9.49 -4.91
CA GLU A 6 0.16 -9.31 -5.61
C GLU A 6 -1.07 -9.64 -4.75
N LYS A 7 -0.94 -10.54 -3.77
CA LYS A 7 -2.05 -10.91 -2.87
C LYS A 7 -2.40 -9.76 -1.95
N ASP A 8 -1.43 -8.95 -1.56
CA ASP A 8 -1.65 -7.72 -0.79
C ASP A 8 -2.37 -6.64 -1.60
N LEU A 9 -2.41 -6.77 -2.94
CA LEU A 9 -3.08 -5.85 -3.86
C LEU A 9 -4.42 -6.38 -4.40
N ALA A 10 -4.77 -7.64 -4.11
CA ALA A 10 -5.84 -8.37 -4.77
C ALA A 10 -7.25 -7.87 -4.38
N SER A 11 -7.40 -7.30 -3.19
CA SER A 11 -8.66 -6.77 -2.69
C SER A 11 -8.45 -5.51 -1.84
N GLU A 12 -9.51 -4.72 -1.67
CA GLU A 12 -9.44 -3.53 -0.82
C GLU A 12 -9.14 -3.86 0.65
N GLU A 13 -9.62 -5.00 1.14
CA GLU A 13 -9.32 -5.54 2.47
C GLU A 13 -7.83 -5.91 2.64
N SER A 14 -7.26 -6.58 1.64
CA SER A 14 -5.82 -6.93 1.65
C SER A 14 -4.94 -5.68 1.60
N LEU A 15 -5.33 -4.68 0.80
CA LEU A 15 -4.68 -3.37 0.72
C LEU A 15 -4.76 -2.61 2.04
N TRP A 16 -5.91 -2.67 2.70
CA TRP A 16 -6.10 -2.07 4.02
C TRP A 16 -5.17 -2.72 5.06
N SER A 17 -5.04 -4.05 5.03
CA SER A 17 -4.12 -4.78 5.89
C SER A 17 -2.65 -4.45 5.61
N LEU A 18 -2.27 -4.26 4.35
CA LEU A 18 -0.95 -3.74 3.98
C LEU A 18 -0.72 -2.32 4.51
N TYR A 19 -1.72 -1.45 4.39
CA TYR A 19 -1.64 -0.08 4.86
C TYR A 19 -1.48 0.02 6.39
N GLU A 20 -2.18 -0.82 7.16
CA GLU A 20 -2.00 -0.90 8.61
C GLU A 20 -0.58 -1.34 9.00
N ARG A 21 -0.04 -2.38 8.34
CA ARG A 21 1.35 -2.80 8.54
C ARG A 21 2.33 -1.67 8.22
N TRP A 22 2.13 -0.99 7.09
CA TRP A 22 2.98 0.13 6.66
C TRP A 22 2.99 1.27 7.66
N ARG A 23 1.81 1.68 8.17
CA ARG A 23 1.73 2.76 9.17
C ARG A 23 2.33 2.38 10.51
N SER A 24 2.13 1.13 10.96
CA SER A 24 2.73 0.62 12.19
C SER A 24 4.26 0.67 12.10
N HIS A 25 4.83 0.25 10.97
CA HIS A 25 6.27 0.28 10.73
C HIS A 25 6.86 1.70 10.65
N HIS A 26 6.10 2.66 10.10
CA HIS A 26 6.55 4.04 9.95
C HIS A 26 6.08 4.98 11.09
N ALA A 27 5.50 4.43 12.17
CA ALA A 27 4.99 5.17 13.33
C ALA A 27 4.07 6.36 12.98
N VAL A 28 3.23 6.19 11.96
CA VAL A 28 2.31 7.24 11.50
C VAL A 28 1.09 7.29 12.43
N SER A 29 1.17 8.10 13.49
CA SER A 29 0.03 8.44 14.37
C SER A 29 -0.75 9.63 13.77
N ARG A 30 -1.99 9.41 13.33
CA ARG A 30 -2.85 10.45 12.73
C ARG A 30 -4.33 10.18 13.03
N ASP A 31 -5.11 11.25 13.01
CA ASP A 31 -6.56 11.23 13.21
C ASP A 31 -7.31 10.33 12.19
N LEU A 32 -8.45 9.80 12.63
CA LEU A 32 -9.29 8.86 11.87
C LEU A 32 -9.76 9.40 10.51
N ASP A 33 -9.96 10.70 10.37
CA ASP A 33 -10.40 11.29 9.10
C ASP A 33 -9.27 11.38 8.06
N GLU A 34 -8.04 11.69 8.49
CA GLU A 34 -6.87 11.64 7.62
C GLU A 34 -6.54 10.19 7.19
N LYS A 35 -6.94 9.22 8.01
CA LYS A 35 -6.74 7.78 7.80
C LYS A 35 -7.30 7.33 6.45
N ASN A 36 -8.53 7.70 6.14
CA ASN A 36 -9.27 7.28 4.95
C ASN A 36 -8.78 8.02 3.69
N ALA A 37 -8.56 9.34 3.77
CA ALA A 37 -8.02 10.10 2.65
C ALA A 37 -6.63 9.59 2.23
N ARG A 38 -5.77 9.25 3.20
CA ARG A 38 -4.44 8.72 2.95
C ARG A 38 -4.44 7.26 2.50
N PHE A 39 -5.46 6.47 2.84
CA PHE A 39 -5.60 5.13 2.32
C PHE A 39 -5.75 5.12 0.80
N ASN A 40 -6.57 6.02 0.25
CA ASN A 40 -6.74 6.11 -1.21
C ASN A 40 -5.43 6.47 -1.91
N VAL A 41 -4.67 7.43 -1.37
CA VAL A 41 -3.35 7.78 -1.91
C VAL A 41 -2.37 6.60 -1.83
N PHE A 42 -2.37 5.89 -0.70
CA PHE A 42 -1.54 4.71 -0.50
C PHE A 42 -1.87 3.60 -1.52
N LYS A 43 -3.16 3.33 -1.73
CA LYS A 43 -3.67 2.33 -2.67
C LYS A 43 -3.18 2.59 -4.10
N GLU A 44 -3.33 3.81 -4.60
CA GLU A 44 -2.89 4.16 -5.96
C GLU A 44 -1.38 4.05 -6.11
N ASN A 45 -0.62 4.49 -5.11
CA ASN A 45 0.84 4.39 -5.14
C ASN A 45 1.34 2.93 -5.10
N ALA A 46 0.73 2.08 -4.26
CA ALA A 46 1.13 0.68 -4.13
C ALA A 46 0.92 -0.08 -5.45
N LYS A 47 -0.23 0.15 -6.12
CA LYS A 47 -0.52 -0.41 -7.45
C LYS A 47 0.44 0.12 -8.51
N PHE A 48 0.69 1.43 -8.53
CA PHE A 48 1.61 2.05 -9.48
C PHE A 48 3.03 1.48 -9.36
N ILE A 49 3.56 1.38 -8.15
CA ILE A 49 4.91 0.84 -7.89
C ILE A 49 5.00 -0.64 -8.32
N ASN A 50 3.98 -1.45 -8.01
CA ASN A 50 3.94 -2.84 -8.41
C ASN A 50 4.00 -3.01 -9.94
N GLU A 51 3.15 -2.27 -10.66
CA GLU A 51 3.14 -2.30 -12.13
C GLU A 51 4.43 -1.74 -12.75
N PHE A 52 5.02 -0.72 -12.13
CA PHE A 52 6.30 -0.18 -12.57
C PHE A 52 7.45 -1.20 -12.38
N ASN A 53 7.49 -1.89 -11.25
CA ASN A 53 8.51 -2.91 -10.97
C ASN A 53 8.37 -4.10 -11.92
N LYS A 54 7.14 -4.59 -12.16
CA LYS A 54 6.89 -5.65 -13.15
C LYS A 54 7.40 -5.31 -14.54
N LYS A 55 7.27 -4.06 -14.97
CA LYS A 55 7.80 -3.59 -16.27
C LYS A 55 9.32 -3.53 -16.32
N LYS A 56 9.99 -3.30 -15.18
CA LYS A 56 11.46 -3.36 -15.10
C LYS A 56 11.98 -4.78 -15.06
N ASP A 57 11.20 -5.70 -14.52
CA ASP A 57 11.52 -7.12 -14.47
C ASP A 57 11.12 -7.87 -15.75
N ALA A 58 10.54 -7.17 -16.74
CA ALA A 58 10.29 -7.70 -18.08
C ALA A 58 11.60 -7.72 -18.90
N PRO A 59 11.91 -8.83 -19.61
CA PRO A 59 13.17 -9.02 -20.33
C PRO A 59 13.36 -8.08 -21.53
#